data_AF-A0AA96R9H3-F1
#
_entry.id   AF-A0AA96R9H3-F1
#
_cell.length_a   1.000
_cell.length_b   1.000
_cell.length_c   1.000
_cell.angle_alpha   90.00
_cell.angle_beta   90.00
_cell.angle_gamma   90.00
#
_symmetry.space_group_name_H-M   'P 1'
#
loop_
_entity.id
_entity.type
_entity.pdbx_description
1 polymer ?
#
loop_
_entity_poly.entity_id
_entity_poly.type
_entity_poly.pdbx_seq_one_letter_code
_entity_poly.pdbx_strand_id
1 'polypeptide(L)'
;MIPTTADLYDETGRRARWLGALHGDADPETLRALASGRLLLEATDPATFADAVLDLLAVFTEQGLGRSHHPRDGWPWSWPDSRTTDWVYTFDRGRAWVITGRIWSYAMPRVDHPPRQQLAAIVHTQTKPD
;
A
#
# COMPACT_ATOMS: atom_id res chain seq x y z
N MET A 1 -18.33 12.75 7.73
CA MET A 1 -16.87 12.62 7.97
C MET A 1 -16.21 13.87 7.42
N ILE A 2 -15.10 14.35 8.00
CA ILE A 2 -14.30 15.41 7.37
C ILE A 2 -13.48 14.73 6.27
N PRO A 3 -13.48 15.21 5.02
CA PRO A 3 -12.70 14.60 3.96
C PRO A 3 -11.21 14.69 4.29
N THR A 4 -10.49 13.64 3.94
CA THR A 4 -9.04 13.53 4.08
C THR A 4 -8.36 13.67 2.74
N THR A 5 -7.09 14.04 2.78
CA THR A 5 -6.18 14.05 1.65
C THR A 5 -5.17 12.91 1.80
N ALA A 6 -4.84 12.26 0.69
CA ALA A 6 -3.81 11.23 0.68
C ALA A 6 -2.91 11.34 -0.55
N ASP A 7 -1.61 11.10 -0.35
CA ASP A 7 -0.63 11.00 -1.44
C ASP A 7 -0.01 9.61 -1.48
N LEU A 8 0.23 9.10 -2.69
CA LEU A 8 0.74 7.75 -2.91
C LEU A 8 2.10 7.81 -3.61
N TYR A 9 3.09 7.08 -3.10
CA TYR A 9 4.46 7.04 -3.61
C TYR A 9 4.99 5.61 -3.74
N ASP A 10 5.80 5.32 -4.76
CA ASP A 10 6.40 3.98 -4.95
C ASP A 10 7.63 3.70 -4.08
N GLU A 11 8.29 4.74 -3.57
CA GLU A 11 9.48 4.65 -2.73
C GLU A 11 9.50 5.78 -1.71
N THR A 12 10.49 5.77 -0.81
CA THR A 12 10.73 6.84 0.16
C THR A 12 11.97 7.67 -0.18
N GLY A 13 12.03 8.88 0.36
CA GLY A 13 13.19 9.77 0.22
C GLY A 13 13.33 10.36 -1.18
N ARG A 14 14.57 10.57 -1.63
CA ARG A 14 14.86 11.35 -2.86
C ARG A 14 14.46 10.65 -4.16
N ARG A 15 14.19 9.34 -4.11
CA ARG A 15 13.78 8.55 -5.28
C ARG A 15 12.27 8.32 -5.33
N ALA A 16 11.54 8.74 -4.28
CA ALA A 16 10.11 8.66 -4.22
C ALA A 16 9.48 9.32 -5.44
N ARG A 17 8.74 8.56 -6.24
CA ARG A 17 7.93 9.07 -7.33
C ARG A 17 6.47 9.07 -6.90
N TRP A 18 5.83 10.22 -7.10
CA TRP A 18 4.42 10.37 -6.84
C TRP A 18 3.60 9.58 -7.87
N LEU A 19 2.71 8.72 -7.37
CA LEU A 19 1.87 7.84 -8.16
C LEU A 19 0.42 8.34 -8.29
N GLY A 20 0.03 9.29 -7.45
CA GLY A 20 -1.31 9.89 -7.46
C GLY A 20 -1.75 10.34 -6.07
N ALA A 21 -2.94 10.93 -6.02
CA ALA A 21 -3.51 11.43 -4.79
C ALA A 21 -5.02 11.21 -4.70
N LEU A 22 -5.54 11.21 -3.48
CA LEU A 22 -6.96 11.06 -3.17
C LEU A 22 -7.44 12.23 -2.32
N HIS A 23 -8.66 12.71 -2.61
CA HIS A 23 -9.39 13.67 -1.78
C HIS A 23 -10.77 13.09 -1.42
N GLY A 24 -11.04 12.88 -0.14
CA GLY A 24 -12.28 12.27 0.35
C GLY A 24 -12.01 11.25 1.45
N ASP A 25 -12.67 10.10 1.41
CA ASP A 25 -12.56 9.06 2.43
C ASP A 25 -11.32 8.17 2.16
N ALA A 26 -10.14 8.75 2.32
CA ALA A 26 -8.84 8.17 1.96
C ALA A 26 -8.05 7.61 3.15
N ASP A 27 -8.68 7.44 4.30
CA ASP A 27 -8.07 6.85 5.49
C ASP A 27 -7.83 5.34 5.31
N PRO A 28 -6.88 4.73 6.05
CA PRO A 28 -6.48 3.33 5.83
C PRO A 28 -7.61 2.32 6.07
N GLU A 29 -8.57 2.61 6.95
CA GLU A 29 -9.69 1.71 7.23
C GLU A 29 -10.65 1.68 6.05
N THR A 30 -11.00 2.85 5.51
CA THR A 30 -11.83 2.95 4.31
C THR A 30 -11.15 2.31 3.09
N LEU A 31 -9.86 2.58 2.86
CA LEU A 31 -9.14 1.98 1.74
C LEU A 31 -9.06 0.45 1.86
N ARG A 32 -8.91 -0.11 3.07
CA ARG A 32 -8.89 -1.56 3.30
C ARG A 32 -10.18 -2.26 2.90
N ALA A 33 -11.32 -1.55 2.89
CA ALA A 33 -12.59 -2.11 2.44
C ALA A 33 -12.64 -2.33 0.92
N LEU A 34 -11.79 -1.62 0.15
CA LEU A 34 -11.63 -1.82 -1.29
C LEU A 34 -10.65 -2.96 -1.58
N ALA A 35 -10.89 -3.73 -2.63
CA ALA A 35 -9.97 -4.78 -3.05
C ALA A 35 -8.58 -4.24 -3.41
N SER A 36 -8.53 -3.15 -4.19
CA SER A 36 -7.28 -2.46 -4.58
C SER A 36 -6.61 -1.78 -3.38
N GLY A 37 -7.36 -1.14 -2.49
CA GLY A 37 -6.81 -0.55 -1.28
C GLY A 37 -6.24 -1.60 -0.32
N ARG A 38 -6.90 -2.76 -0.15
CA ARG A 38 -6.33 -3.88 0.62
C ARG A 38 -5.02 -4.39 0.00
N LEU A 39 -5.00 -4.62 -1.33
CA LEU A 39 -3.78 -5.04 -2.04
C LEU A 39 -2.64 -4.03 -1.85
N LEU A 40 -2.94 -2.74 -1.94
CA LEU A 40 -1.98 -1.66 -1.68
C LEU A 40 -1.40 -1.74 -0.26
N LEU A 41 -2.25 -1.90 0.76
CA LEU A 41 -1.83 -1.93 2.16
C LEU A 41 -1.06 -3.20 2.54
N GLU A 42 -1.28 -4.29 1.81
CA GLU A 42 -0.67 -5.60 2.05
C GLU A 42 0.52 -5.91 1.11
N ALA A 43 0.81 -5.04 0.14
CA ALA A 43 1.84 -5.27 -0.86
C ALA A 43 3.22 -5.57 -0.23
N THR A 44 3.87 -6.61 -0.74
CA THR A 44 5.22 -7.04 -0.34
C THR A 44 6.28 -6.83 -1.42
N ASP A 45 5.85 -6.38 -2.60
CA ASP A 45 6.70 -6.00 -3.72
C ASP A 45 6.20 -4.69 -4.36
N PRO A 46 7.10 -3.92 -5.00
CA PRO A 46 6.76 -2.59 -5.52
C PRO A 46 5.84 -2.63 -6.74
N ALA A 47 5.83 -3.72 -7.53
CA ALA A 47 4.97 -3.82 -8.71
C ALA A 47 3.51 -4.00 -8.28
N THR A 48 3.24 -4.91 -7.34
CA THR A 48 1.91 -5.08 -6.74
C THR A 48 1.41 -3.78 -6.10
N PHE A 49 2.28 -3.06 -5.38
CA PHE A 49 1.91 -1.77 -4.81
C PHE A 49 1.50 -0.76 -5.89
N ALA A 50 2.31 -0.59 -6.94
CA ALA A 50 2.04 0.37 -8.00
C ALA A 50 0.78 0.02 -8.81
N ASP A 51 0.58 -1.25 -9.16
CA ASP A 51 -0.62 -1.71 -9.86
C ASP A 51 -1.87 -1.48 -9.00
N ALA A 52 -1.79 -1.78 -7.69
CA ALA A 52 -2.88 -1.52 -6.76
C ALA A 52 -3.20 -0.03 -6.62
N VAL A 53 -2.21 0.88 -6.71
CA VAL A 53 -2.44 2.33 -6.77
C VAL A 53 -3.23 2.70 -8.01
N LEU A 54 -2.87 2.18 -9.18
CA LEU A 54 -3.57 2.48 -10.44
C LEU A 54 -5.03 2.03 -10.38
N ASP A 55 -5.28 0.80 -9.92
CA ASP A 55 -6.63 0.27 -9.73
C ASP A 55 -7.40 1.08 -8.68
N LEU A 56 -6.75 1.47 -7.59
CA LEU A 56 -7.37 2.29 -6.55
C LEU A 56 -7.81 3.65 -7.10
N LEU A 57 -6.97 4.34 -7.86
CA LEU A 57 -7.31 5.64 -8.45
C LEU A 57 -8.51 5.52 -9.41
N ALA A 58 -8.64 4.42 -10.14
CA ALA A 58 -9.79 4.17 -11.01
C ALA A 58 -11.09 3.99 -10.20
N VAL A 59 -11.08 3.09 -9.21
CA VAL A 59 -12.31 2.73 -8.48
C VAL A 59 -12.73 3.75 -7.41
N PHE A 60 -11.81 4.57 -6.89
CA PHE A 60 -12.09 5.47 -5.77
C PHE A 60 -13.22 6.46 -6.06
N THR A 61 -13.18 7.04 -7.26
CA THR A 61 -14.21 7.98 -7.73
C THR A 61 -15.51 7.24 -8.10
N GLU A 62 -15.40 6.07 -8.74
CA GLU A 62 -16.56 5.23 -9.12
C GLU A 62 -17.37 4.76 -7.91
N GLN A 63 -16.71 4.49 -6.79
CA GLN A 63 -17.33 4.10 -5.52
C GLN A 63 -17.87 5.28 -4.70
N GLY A 64 -17.75 6.52 -5.20
CA GLY A 64 -18.25 7.71 -4.53
C GLY A 64 -17.48 8.12 -3.27
N LEU A 65 -16.26 7.63 -3.08
CA LEU A 65 -15.42 7.92 -1.90
C LEU A 65 -14.74 9.29 -1.99
N GLY A 66 -14.74 9.91 -3.17
CA GLY A 66 -14.17 11.23 -3.37
C GLY A 66 -13.63 11.41 -4.78
N ARG A 67 -12.46 12.04 -4.89
CA ARG A 67 -11.75 12.29 -6.15
C ARG A 67 -10.37 11.66 -6.11
N SER A 68 -9.98 11.08 -7.23
CA SER A 68 -8.62 10.64 -7.50
C SER A 68 -7.92 11.59 -8.46
N HIS A 69 -6.60 11.70 -8.31
CA HIS A 69 -5.74 12.56 -9.12
C HIS A 69 -4.56 11.75 -9.64
N HIS A 70 -4.39 11.71 -10.96
CA HIS A 70 -3.28 10.98 -11.59
C HIS A 70 -2.07 11.89 -11.82
N PRO A 71 -0.84 11.33 -11.86
CA PRO A 71 0.37 12.09 -12.14
C PRO A 71 0.33 12.92 -13.43
N ARG A 72 -0.37 12.41 -14.45
CA ARG A 72 -0.57 13.09 -15.74
C ARG A 72 -1.38 14.39 -15.62
N ASP A 73 -2.19 14.53 -14.58
CA ASP A 73 -3.03 15.71 -14.32
C ASP A 73 -2.28 16.77 -13.50
N GLY A 74 -1.06 16.44 -13.06
CA GLY A 74 -0.25 17.29 -12.21
C GLY A 74 -0.65 17.20 -10.73
N TRP A 75 0.15 17.87 -9.91
CA TRP A 75 -0.07 17.92 -8.46
C TRP A 75 -1.37 18.67 -8.14
N PRO A 76 -2.32 18.07 -7.39
CA PRO A 76 -3.66 18.64 -7.23
C PRO A 76 -3.77 19.65 -6.09
N TRP A 77 -2.78 19.71 -5.20
CA TRP A 77 -2.86 20.54 -4.00
C TRP A 77 -2.27 21.93 -4.21
N SER A 78 -2.71 22.88 -3.39
CA SER A 78 -2.18 24.25 -3.37
C SER A 78 -0.83 24.38 -2.65
N TRP A 79 -0.43 23.35 -1.90
CA TRP A 79 0.86 23.26 -1.22
C TRP A 79 1.88 22.45 -2.05
N PRO A 80 3.19 22.66 -1.87
CA PRO A 80 4.19 22.08 -2.77
C PRO A 80 4.54 20.60 -2.52
N ASP A 81 4.16 20.03 -1.36
CA ASP A 81 4.58 18.70 -0.94
C ASP A 81 3.62 18.06 0.08
N SER A 82 3.74 16.76 0.35
CA SER A 82 2.81 16.02 1.22
C SER A 82 2.85 16.35 2.71
N ARG A 83 3.61 17.36 3.19
CA ARG A 83 3.73 17.63 4.64
C ARG A 83 2.41 18.06 5.30
N THR A 84 1.45 18.51 4.51
CA THR A 84 0.12 18.96 4.97
C THR A 84 -0.97 17.93 4.67
N THR A 85 -0.64 16.86 3.94
CA THR A 85 -1.55 15.77 3.61
C THR A 85 -1.84 14.91 4.85
N ASP A 86 -3.08 14.46 5.01
CA ASP A 86 -3.49 13.66 6.18
C ASP A 86 -2.81 12.29 6.21
N TRP A 87 -2.67 11.68 5.02
CA TRP A 87 -2.09 10.36 4.82
C TRP A 87 -1.06 10.34 3.70
N VAL A 88 0.06 9.65 3.93
CA VAL A 88 0.99 9.30 2.85
C VAL A 88 1.15 7.79 2.81
N TYR A 89 0.80 7.18 1.68
CA TYR A 89 1.01 5.77 1.41
C TYR A 89 2.29 5.60 0.61
N THR A 90 3.19 4.76 1.08
CA THR A 90 4.47 4.53 0.41
C THR A 90 4.90 3.09 0.51
N PHE A 91 5.64 2.61 -0.48
CA PHE A 91 6.33 1.33 -0.39
C PHE A 91 7.80 1.56 0.02
N ASP A 92 8.30 0.79 1.00
CA ASP A 92 9.71 0.83 1.40
C ASP A 92 10.11 -0.47 2.07
N ARG A 93 11.34 -0.94 1.80
CA ARG A 93 11.94 -2.14 2.40
C ARG A 93 11.02 -3.37 2.35
N GLY A 94 10.39 -3.62 1.21
CA GLY A 94 9.59 -4.82 0.96
C GLY A 94 8.19 -4.79 1.58
N ARG A 95 7.66 -3.61 1.90
CA ARG A 95 6.30 -3.47 2.45
C ARG A 95 5.70 -2.09 2.22
N ALA A 96 4.36 -2.03 2.29
CA ALA A 96 3.62 -0.79 2.39
C ALA A 96 3.69 -0.15 3.79
N TRP A 97 3.71 1.18 3.81
CA TRP A 97 3.74 2.06 4.97
C TRP A 97 2.69 3.15 4.83
N VAL A 98 2.20 3.61 5.98
CA VAL A 98 1.31 4.76 6.10
C VAL A 98 1.96 5.76 7.03
N ILE A 99 2.01 7.01 6.60
CA ILE A 99 2.49 8.14 7.40
C ILE A 99 1.30 9.05 7.66
N THR A 100 1.10 9.43 8.92
CA THR A 100 0.13 10.47 9.30
C THR A 100 0.81 11.49 10.20
N GLY A 101 0.67 12.77 9.84
CA GLY A 101 1.44 13.85 10.44
C GLY A 101 2.95 13.65 10.33
N ARG A 102 3.59 13.13 11.39
CA ARG A 102 5.03 12.79 11.43
C ARG A 102 5.32 11.37 11.89
N ILE A 103 4.28 10.54 12.02
CA ILE A 103 4.38 9.19 12.58
C ILE A 103 4.38 8.19 11.43
N TRP A 104 5.38 7.31 11.42
CA TRP A 104 5.45 6.18 10.50
C TRP A 104 4.79 4.97 11.15
N SER A 105 3.77 4.46 10.48
CA SER A 105 3.04 3.28 10.90
C SER A 105 3.03 2.26 9.77
N TYR A 106 3.00 0.99 10.15
CA TYR A 106 2.77 -0.05 9.17
C TYR A 106 1.35 0.06 8.62
N ALA A 107 1.22 -0.05 7.29
CA ALA A 107 -0.09 -0.06 6.62
C ALA A 107 -1.00 -1.18 7.14
N MET A 108 -0.39 -2.30 7.53
CA MET A 108 -1.01 -3.41 8.23
C MET A 108 -0.14 -3.85 9.42
N PRO A 109 -0.75 -4.22 10.57
CA PRO A 109 -0.03 -4.92 11.62
C PRO A 109 0.58 -6.20 11.05
N ARG A 110 1.80 -6.57 11.50
CA ARG A 110 2.31 -7.90 11.17
C ARG A 110 1.35 -8.92 11.76
N VAL A 111 0.70 -9.71 10.91
CA VAL A 111 0.25 -11.03 11.32
C VAL A 111 1.52 -11.87 11.30
N ASP A 112 2.12 -12.11 12.47
CA ASP A 112 3.23 -13.04 12.58
C ASP A 112 2.70 -14.42 12.17
N HIS A 113 2.85 -14.78 10.90
CA HIS A 113 2.70 -16.16 10.49
C HIS A 113 3.86 -16.94 11.13
N PRO A 114 3.59 -18.02 11.88
CA PRO A 114 4.68 -18.87 12.35
C PRO A 114 5.50 -19.33 11.14
N PRO A 115 6.83 -19.47 11.27
CA PRO A 115 7.69 -19.81 10.16
C PRO A 115 7.16 -21.07 9.47
N ARG A 116 6.98 -20.99 8.13
CA ARG A 116 6.65 -22.15 7.30
C ARG A 116 7.65 -23.25 7.64
N GLN A 117 7.21 -24.30 8.34
CA GLN A 117 8.00 -25.51 8.46
C GLN A 117 8.20 -26.05 7.05
N GLN A 118 9.44 -26.00 6.58
CA GLN A 118 9.90 -26.64 5.38
C GLN A 118 9.61 -28.14 5.57
N LEU A 119 8.60 -28.67 4.87
CA LEU A 119 8.34 -30.10 4.80
C LEU A 119 9.58 -30.75 4.18
N ALA A 120 10.47 -31.26 5.04
CA ALA A 120 11.57 -32.09 4.64
C ALA A 120 10.99 -33.32 3.94
N ALA A 121 11.35 -33.51 2.67
CA ALA A 121 11.04 -34.70 1.92
C ALA A 121 11.64 -35.91 2.64
N ILE A 122 10.79 -36.76 3.22
CA ILE A 122 11.21 -38.02 3.81
C ILE A 122 11.42 -39.00 2.64
N VAL A 123 12.65 -39.08 2.13
CA VAL A 123 13.06 -40.20 1.26
C VAL A 123 13.31 -41.40 2.16
N HIS A 124 12.34 -42.32 2.22
CA HIS A 124 12.57 -43.65 2.77
C HIS A 124 13.27 -44.52 1.72
N THR A 125 14.59 -44.64 1.81
CA THR A 125 15.29 -45.80 1.22
C THR A 125 15.24 -46.96 2.20
N GLN A 126 14.44 -47.96 1.87
CA GLN A 126 14.39 -49.24 2.56
C GLN A 126 15.52 -50.15 2.04
N THR A 127 16.51 -50.45 2.88
CA THR A 127 17.48 -51.52 2.63
C THR A 127 17.15 -52.74 3.48
N LYS A 128 16.91 -53.87 2.80
CA LYS A 128 16.67 -55.23 3.32
C LYS A 128 17.96 -55.81 3.91
N PRO A 129 17.92 -56.58 5.02
CA PRO A 129 19.07 -57.33 5.50
C PRO A 129 19.13 -58.75 4.92
N ASP A 130 20.36 -59.24 4.69
CA ASP A 130 20.74 -60.66 4.64
C ASP A 130 21.35 -61.05 6.01
#